data_AF-A0A2E2N7P1-F1
#
_entry.id   AF-A0A2E2N7P1-F1
#
_cell.length_a   1.000
_cell.length_b   1.000
_cell.length_c   1.000
_cell.angle_alpha   90.00
_cell.angle_beta   90.00
_cell.angle_gamma   90.00
#
_symmetry.space_group_name_H-M   'P 1'
#
loop_
_entity.id
_entity.type
_entity.pdbx_description
1 polymer ?
#
loop_
_entity_poly.entity_id
_entity_poly.type
_entity_poly.pdbx_seq_one_letter_code
_entity_poly.pdbx_strand_id
1 'polypeptide(L)'
;MQHNPIRNIAAFASVAFAGAAATAGVADNAVHGPLYSPFDAIAEVRFVSKAASWTGELSLLSGAATNSGPLFLMANNVGDTSHTVSMGSFAAGEELAFEYANVRGNSNVYRTTDAAGALQFKHEWIDADLARLYIEDIKLPGGDHDYNDAVFEISFTPSVVPAPATAALAAVGLGFTCLRRRSS
;
A
#
# COMPACT_ATOMS: atom_id res chain seq x y z
N MET A 1 -45.41 -34.62 39.55
CA MET A 1 -45.03 -33.20 39.49
C MET A 1 -43.56 -33.13 39.08
N GLN A 2 -43.29 -32.73 37.84
CA GLN A 2 -41.96 -32.74 37.24
C GLN A 2 -41.12 -31.57 37.75
N HIS A 3 -39.84 -31.90 37.96
CA HIS A 3 -38.76 -31.05 38.44
C HIS A 3 -38.18 -30.24 37.26
N ASN A 4 -37.96 -28.94 37.43
CA ASN A 4 -37.25 -28.11 36.45
C ASN A 4 -36.10 -27.36 37.14
N PRO A 5 -34.82 -27.63 36.80
CA PRO A 5 -33.69 -26.89 37.33
C PRO A 5 -33.43 -25.60 36.54
N ILE A 6 -33.23 -24.52 37.28
CA ILE A 6 -32.81 -23.21 36.77
C ILE A 6 -31.37 -23.33 36.25
N ARG A 7 -31.15 -23.04 34.96
CA ARG A 7 -29.82 -23.03 34.34
C ARG A 7 -29.18 -21.65 34.49
N ASN A 8 -28.07 -21.59 35.23
CA ASN A 8 -27.17 -20.43 35.28
C ASN A 8 -26.47 -20.26 33.93
N ILE A 9 -26.71 -19.11 33.28
CA ILE A 9 -25.98 -18.68 32.09
C ILE A 9 -24.83 -17.79 32.58
N ALA A 10 -23.60 -18.30 32.54
CA ALA A 10 -22.40 -17.52 32.78
C ALA A 10 -22.14 -16.61 31.56
N ALA A 11 -22.25 -15.29 31.76
CA ALA A 11 -21.88 -14.31 30.76
C ALA A 11 -20.34 -14.17 30.73
N PHE A 12 -19.73 -14.50 29.60
CA PHE A 12 -18.32 -14.21 29.34
C PHE A 12 -18.21 -12.75 28.91
N ALA A 13 -17.60 -11.92 29.75
CA ALA A 13 -17.23 -10.54 29.40
C ALA A 13 -15.92 -10.57 28.61
N SER A 14 -15.98 -10.28 27.32
CA SER A 14 -14.80 -10.01 26.48
C SER A 14 -14.28 -8.60 26.78
N VAL A 15 -13.05 -8.51 27.28
CA VAL A 15 -12.32 -7.24 27.41
C VAL A 15 -11.79 -6.86 26.03
N ALA A 16 -12.39 -5.87 25.39
CA ALA A 16 -11.84 -5.26 24.18
C ALA A 16 -10.72 -4.31 24.59
N PHE A 17 -9.47 -4.63 24.20
CA PHE A 17 -8.38 -3.67 24.24
C PHE A 17 -8.57 -2.67 23.10
N ALA A 18 -8.93 -1.43 23.44
CA ALA A 18 -8.87 -0.31 22.51
C ALA A 18 -7.38 0.04 22.31
N GLY A 19 -6.80 -0.39 21.19
CA GLY A 19 -5.51 0.12 20.74
C GLY A 19 -5.64 1.60 20.40
N ALA A 20 -4.88 2.45 21.07
CA ALA A 20 -4.79 3.86 20.70
C ALA A 20 -4.15 3.97 19.32
N ALA A 21 -4.92 4.40 18.32
CA ALA A 21 -4.38 4.76 17.02
C ALA A 21 -3.52 6.02 17.20
N ALA A 22 -2.20 5.88 17.06
CA ALA A 22 -1.32 7.04 16.97
C ALA A 22 -1.63 7.77 15.66
N THR A 23 -1.99 9.04 15.76
CA THR A 23 -2.10 9.92 14.58
C THR A 23 -0.71 10.29 14.12
N ALA A 24 -0.26 9.73 13.00
CA ALA A 24 0.98 10.18 12.36
C ALA A 24 0.70 11.53 11.70
N GLY A 25 1.25 12.61 12.26
CA GLY A 25 1.32 13.89 11.54
C GLY A 25 2.22 13.74 10.31
N VAL A 26 2.01 14.58 9.30
CA VAL A 26 2.92 14.69 8.15
C VAL A 26 4.29 15.14 8.66
N ALA A 27 5.36 14.43 8.29
CA ALA A 27 6.70 14.90 8.59
C ALA A 27 7.07 16.09 7.66
N ASP A 28 7.95 16.98 8.13
CA ASP A 28 8.44 18.15 7.37
C ASP A 28 9.05 17.79 5.99
N ASN A 29 9.39 16.52 5.77
CA ASN A 29 10.01 16.04 4.53
C ASN A 29 9.01 15.58 3.46
N ALA A 30 7.71 15.56 3.74
CA ALA A 30 6.72 15.14 2.75
C ALA A 30 6.60 16.17 1.63
N VAL A 31 6.68 15.70 0.39
CA VAL A 31 6.67 16.54 -0.82
C VAL A 31 5.42 16.31 -1.66
N HIS A 32 5.03 17.33 -2.41
CA HIS A 32 4.09 17.16 -3.52
C HIS A 32 4.79 16.55 -4.73
N GLY A 33 4.00 15.89 -5.58
CA GLY A 33 4.45 15.39 -6.87
C GLY A 33 4.30 13.88 -7.01
N PRO A 34 4.74 13.35 -8.16
CA PRO A 34 4.60 11.94 -8.49
C PRO A 34 5.45 11.05 -7.59
N LEU A 35 4.92 9.89 -7.25
CA LEU A 35 5.65 8.81 -6.60
C LEU A 35 6.06 7.80 -7.68
N TYR A 36 7.31 7.35 -7.66
CA TYR A 36 7.84 6.39 -8.64
C TYR A 36 8.30 5.11 -7.95
N SER A 37 8.21 3.98 -8.64
CA SER A 37 8.82 2.74 -8.18
C SER A 37 10.34 2.88 -8.17
N PRO A 38 11.04 2.54 -7.07
CA PRO A 38 12.48 2.77 -6.94
C PRO A 38 13.32 1.74 -7.73
N PHE A 39 12.74 0.58 -7.99
CA PHE A 39 13.33 -0.53 -8.75
C PHE A 39 12.21 -1.40 -9.36
N ASP A 40 12.57 -2.43 -10.10
CA ASP A 40 11.59 -3.43 -10.56
C ASP A 40 11.02 -4.16 -9.34
N ALA A 41 9.75 -3.91 -9.04
CA ALA A 41 9.15 -4.26 -7.75
C ALA A 41 7.73 -4.79 -7.90
N ILE A 42 7.31 -5.62 -6.94
CA ILE A 42 5.92 -5.78 -6.57
C ILE A 42 5.62 -4.75 -5.50
N ALA A 43 4.63 -3.89 -5.73
CA ALA A 43 4.24 -2.88 -4.77
C ALA A 43 2.98 -3.32 -4.02
N GLU A 44 2.94 -3.03 -2.72
CA GLU A 44 1.78 -3.26 -1.86
C GLU A 44 1.46 -1.98 -1.10
N VAL A 45 0.17 -1.74 -0.86
CA VAL A 45 -0.30 -0.61 -0.08
C VAL A 45 -0.95 -1.09 1.21
N ARG A 46 -0.82 -0.30 2.27
CA ARG A 46 -1.40 -0.54 3.60
C ARG A 46 -1.99 0.74 4.16
N PHE A 47 -3.13 0.64 4.84
CA PHE A 47 -3.67 1.76 5.60
C PHE A 47 -2.92 1.95 6.92
N VAL A 48 -2.58 3.19 7.24
CA VAL A 48 -1.83 3.54 8.46
C VAL A 48 -2.73 4.23 9.47
N SER A 49 -3.31 5.37 9.10
CA SER A 49 -4.10 6.19 10.01
C SER A 49 -5.02 7.14 9.26
N LYS A 50 -5.96 7.73 10.01
CA LYS A 50 -6.76 8.87 9.57
C LYS A 50 -7.10 9.78 10.74
N ALA A 51 -7.19 11.08 10.49
CA ALA A 51 -7.88 12.02 11.38
C ALA A 51 -9.28 12.39 10.87
N ALA A 52 -9.52 12.24 9.57
CA ALA A 52 -10.78 12.62 8.94
C ALA A 52 -11.98 11.79 9.43
N SER A 53 -13.13 12.47 9.51
CA SER A 53 -14.41 11.84 9.78
C SER A 53 -15.04 11.19 8.54
N TRP A 54 -14.57 11.53 7.33
CA TRP A 54 -15.12 11.00 6.08
C TRP A 54 -14.55 9.62 5.74
N THR A 55 -15.33 8.87 4.95
CA THR A 55 -14.84 7.64 4.32
C THR A 55 -14.35 7.98 2.93
N GLY A 56 -13.06 7.75 2.69
CA GLY A 56 -12.46 7.86 1.37
C GLY A 56 -11.84 6.55 0.90
N GLU A 57 -11.83 6.38 -0.41
CA GLU A 57 -11.37 5.20 -1.13
C GLU A 57 -10.14 5.56 -1.95
N LEU A 58 -9.06 4.79 -1.78
CA LEU A 58 -7.84 4.89 -2.57
C LEU A 58 -7.91 3.88 -3.72
N SER A 59 -7.64 4.38 -4.93
CA SER A 59 -7.51 3.56 -6.13
C SER A 59 -6.20 3.87 -6.86
N LEU A 60 -5.63 2.87 -7.53
CA LEU A 60 -4.48 3.00 -8.41
C LEU A 60 -4.95 3.27 -9.84
N LEU A 61 -4.28 4.21 -10.52
CA LEU A 61 -4.59 4.64 -11.89
C LEU A 61 -3.54 4.23 -12.93
N SER A 62 -2.37 3.73 -12.49
CA SER A 62 -1.26 3.34 -13.36
C SER A 62 -0.80 1.91 -13.09
N GLY A 63 0.07 1.38 -13.95
CA GLY A 63 0.61 0.02 -13.82
C GLY A 63 -0.23 -1.05 -14.53
N ALA A 64 0.38 -2.23 -14.70
CA ALA A 64 -0.22 -3.33 -15.49
C ALA A 64 -1.58 -3.82 -14.94
N ALA A 65 -1.84 -3.66 -13.65
CA ALA A 65 -3.11 -4.04 -13.04
C ALA A 65 -4.28 -3.11 -13.41
N THR A 66 -4.01 -1.94 -13.99
CA THR A 66 -5.03 -0.91 -14.30
C THR A 66 -5.48 -0.89 -15.76
N ASN A 67 -5.08 -1.88 -16.56
CA ASN A 67 -5.43 -1.98 -17.99
C ASN A 67 -6.96 -2.00 -18.26
N SER A 68 -7.78 -2.29 -17.25
CA SER A 68 -9.24 -2.30 -17.33
C SER A 68 -9.91 -1.11 -16.61
N GLY A 69 -9.13 -0.13 -16.16
CA GLY A 69 -9.57 1.02 -15.37
C GLY A 69 -8.91 1.10 -13.99
N PRO A 70 -9.34 2.08 -13.15
CA PRO A 70 -8.81 2.24 -11.79
C PRO A 70 -8.95 0.95 -10.97
N LEU A 71 -7.86 0.54 -10.32
CA LEU A 71 -7.87 -0.58 -9.39
C LEU A 71 -8.20 -0.05 -7.99
N PHE A 72 -9.37 -0.41 -7.46
CA PHE A 72 -9.69 -0.15 -6.06
C PHE A 72 -8.68 -0.86 -5.16
N LEU A 73 -8.07 -0.11 -4.25
CA LEU A 73 -7.12 -0.66 -3.29
C LEU A 73 -7.81 -0.86 -1.94
N MET A 74 -8.28 0.23 -1.32
CA MET A 74 -8.84 0.17 0.04
C MET A 74 -9.59 1.45 0.42
N ALA A 75 -10.45 1.33 1.44
CA ALA A 75 -11.09 2.46 2.11
C ALA A 75 -10.42 2.77 3.45
N ASN A 76 -10.29 4.05 3.81
CA ASN A 76 -9.66 4.53 5.05
C ASN A 76 -10.44 4.17 6.34
N ASN A 77 -11.55 3.43 6.24
CA ASN A 77 -12.47 3.14 7.34
C ASN A 77 -12.74 1.64 7.53
N VAL A 78 -12.12 0.77 6.72
CA VAL A 78 -12.45 -0.67 6.65
C VAL A 78 -11.24 -1.57 6.95
N GLY A 79 -10.04 -1.01 7.09
CA GLY A 79 -8.83 -1.80 7.35
C GLY A 79 -8.47 -1.86 8.83
N ASP A 80 -8.30 -3.07 9.36
CA ASP A 80 -7.20 -3.29 10.30
C ASP A 80 -5.91 -2.78 9.62
N THR A 81 -5.09 -2.00 10.33
CA THR A 81 -3.77 -1.56 9.88
C THR A 81 -2.85 -2.70 9.42
N SER A 82 -3.19 -3.96 9.66
CA SER A 82 -2.48 -5.16 9.17
C SER A 82 -2.80 -5.55 7.72
N HIS A 83 -3.88 -5.02 7.12
CA HIS A 83 -4.27 -5.42 5.77
C HIS A 83 -3.41 -4.72 4.71
N THR A 84 -2.70 -5.52 3.90
CA THR A 84 -2.02 -5.06 2.68
C THR A 84 -2.78 -5.45 1.42
N VAL A 85 -2.71 -4.63 0.38
CA VAL A 85 -3.28 -4.93 -0.94
C VAL A 85 -2.18 -4.78 -1.99
N SER A 86 -1.97 -5.83 -2.78
CA SER A 86 -1.01 -5.78 -3.87
C SER A 86 -1.52 -4.87 -4.99
N MET A 87 -0.65 -3.96 -5.43
CA MET A 87 -0.85 -3.08 -6.57
C MET A 87 -0.32 -3.70 -7.88
N GLY A 88 0.32 -4.87 -7.78
CA GLY A 88 0.98 -5.54 -8.89
C GLY A 88 2.44 -5.13 -9.06
N SER A 89 3.00 -5.46 -10.23
CA SER A 89 4.39 -5.19 -10.57
C SER A 89 4.57 -3.84 -11.25
N PHE A 90 5.65 -3.14 -10.90
CA PHE A 90 6.09 -1.89 -11.50
C PHE A 90 7.55 -1.98 -11.93
N ALA A 91 7.87 -1.39 -13.08
CA ALA A 91 9.25 -1.22 -13.52
C ALA A 91 9.93 -0.10 -12.72
N ALA A 92 11.26 -0.14 -12.63
CA ALA A 92 12.04 0.95 -12.05
C ALA A 92 11.72 2.30 -12.74
N GLY A 93 11.39 3.32 -11.94
CA GLY A 93 11.00 4.65 -12.41
C GLY A 93 9.57 4.75 -12.96
N GLU A 94 8.77 3.69 -12.90
CA GLU A 94 7.35 3.75 -13.27
C GLU A 94 6.55 4.56 -12.23
N GLU A 95 5.69 5.46 -12.70
CA GLU A 95 4.86 6.29 -11.83
C GLU A 95 3.72 5.50 -11.20
N LEU A 96 3.51 5.68 -9.89
CA LEU A 96 2.33 5.24 -9.17
C LEU A 96 1.36 6.43 -9.10
N ALA A 97 0.34 6.39 -9.94
CA ALA A 97 -0.71 7.39 -10.00
C ALA A 97 -1.92 6.94 -9.17
N PHE A 98 -2.47 7.84 -8.37
CA PHE A 98 -3.55 7.53 -7.42
C PHE A 98 -4.79 8.39 -7.66
N GLU A 99 -5.93 7.81 -7.34
CA GLU A 99 -7.20 8.50 -7.12
C GLU A 99 -7.61 8.32 -5.65
N TYR A 100 -8.07 9.40 -5.03
CA TYR A 100 -8.72 9.37 -3.74
C TYR A 100 -10.13 9.95 -3.86
N ALA A 101 -11.14 9.13 -3.53
CA ALA A 101 -12.53 9.51 -3.65
C ALA A 101 -13.22 9.45 -2.28
N ASN A 102 -13.77 10.58 -1.83
CA ASN A 102 -14.63 10.61 -0.66
C ASN A 102 -16.00 10.06 -1.05
N VAL A 103 -16.34 8.90 -0.50
CA VAL A 103 -17.58 8.17 -0.82
C VAL A 103 -18.68 8.38 0.23
N ARG A 104 -18.32 8.85 1.43
CA ARG A 104 -19.29 9.26 2.46
C ARG A 104 -18.84 10.51 3.19
N GLY A 105 -19.74 11.49 3.30
CA GLY A 105 -19.53 12.75 3.99
C GLY A 105 -19.54 13.94 3.03
N ASN A 106 -18.59 13.95 2.09
CA ASN A 106 -18.51 14.91 0.99
C ASN A 106 -18.17 14.17 -0.31
N SER A 107 -18.69 14.60 -1.45
CA SER A 107 -18.40 13.95 -2.74
C SER A 107 -17.28 14.69 -3.45
N ASN A 108 -16.04 14.35 -3.10
CA ASN A 108 -14.84 14.84 -3.76
C ASN A 108 -14.05 13.68 -4.36
N VAL A 109 -13.39 13.95 -5.50
CA VAL A 109 -12.46 13.02 -6.14
C VAL A 109 -11.20 13.79 -6.51
N TYR A 110 -10.05 13.26 -6.11
CA TYR A 110 -8.74 13.85 -6.35
C TYR A 110 -7.87 12.83 -7.08
N ARG A 111 -7.07 13.30 -8.04
CA ARG A 111 -6.15 12.44 -8.79
C ARG A 111 -4.77 13.07 -8.81
N THR A 112 -3.73 12.27 -8.68
CA THR A 112 -2.34 12.73 -8.85
C THR A 112 -2.03 13.14 -10.29
N THR A 113 -2.84 12.70 -11.26
CA THR A 113 -2.71 13.03 -12.69
C THR A 113 -3.37 14.36 -13.07
N ASP A 114 -4.12 14.99 -12.17
CA ASP A 114 -4.67 16.34 -12.34
C ASP A 114 -3.88 17.33 -11.49
N ALA A 115 -3.52 18.49 -12.06
CA ALA A 115 -2.67 19.47 -11.36
C ALA A 115 -3.30 19.99 -10.06
N ALA A 116 -4.64 20.18 -10.03
CA ALA A 116 -5.33 20.65 -8.83
C ALA A 116 -5.56 19.51 -7.82
N GLY A 117 -5.90 18.32 -8.31
CA GLY A 117 -6.04 17.11 -7.50
C GLY A 117 -4.73 16.68 -6.85
N ALA A 118 -3.61 16.77 -7.56
CA ALA A 118 -2.28 16.41 -7.07
C ALA A 118 -1.86 17.21 -5.84
N LEU A 119 -2.39 18.43 -5.67
CA LEU A 119 -2.13 19.22 -4.47
C LEU A 119 -2.73 18.59 -3.22
N GLN A 120 -3.71 17.69 -3.32
CA GLN A 120 -4.25 16.96 -2.16
C GLN A 120 -3.33 15.85 -1.66
N PHE A 121 -2.27 15.52 -2.40
CA PHE A 121 -1.38 14.42 -2.08
C PHE A 121 0.00 14.95 -1.71
N LYS A 122 0.58 14.36 -0.67
CA LYS A 122 2.00 14.43 -0.39
C LYS A 122 2.56 13.03 -0.20
N HIS A 123 3.84 12.85 -0.43
CA HIS A 123 4.50 11.61 -0.10
C HIS A 123 5.88 11.84 0.53
N GLU A 124 6.33 10.88 1.32
CA GLU A 124 7.68 10.83 1.85
C GLU A 124 8.27 9.44 1.63
N TRP A 125 9.58 9.37 1.42
CA TRP A 125 10.32 8.12 1.52
C TRP A 125 10.76 7.92 2.96
N ILE A 126 10.34 6.81 3.57
CA ILE A 126 10.72 6.41 4.93
C ILE A 126 12.01 5.59 4.89
N ASP A 127 12.13 4.72 3.88
CA ASP A 127 13.32 3.91 3.59
C ASP A 127 13.46 3.74 2.06
N ALA A 128 14.46 3.00 1.58
CA ALA A 128 14.71 2.77 0.15
C ALA A 128 13.60 1.99 -0.57
N ASP A 129 12.77 1.25 0.18
CA ASP A 129 11.71 0.39 -0.30
C ASP A 129 10.35 0.67 0.37
N LEU A 130 10.25 1.77 1.11
CA LEU A 130 9.04 2.16 1.83
C LEU A 130 8.76 3.66 1.65
N ALA A 131 7.62 3.96 1.04
CA ALA A 131 7.08 5.31 0.96
C ALA A 131 5.79 5.42 1.79
N ARG A 132 5.45 6.63 2.20
CA ARG A 132 4.16 6.95 2.80
C ARG A 132 3.47 8.04 2.01
N LEU A 133 2.20 7.82 1.73
CA LEU A 133 1.29 8.69 1.02
C LEU A 133 0.35 9.34 2.03
N TYR A 134 0.28 10.67 1.96
CA TYR A 134 -0.52 11.55 2.79
C TYR A 134 -1.56 12.24 1.92
N ILE A 135 -2.77 12.37 2.46
CA ILE A 135 -3.91 12.88 1.72
C ILE A 135 -4.65 13.90 2.57
N GLU A 136 -5.01 15.01 1.94
CA GLU A 136 -6.02 15.97 2.42
C GLU A 136 -7.37 15.62 1.76
N ASP A 137 -8.43 15.49 2.56
CA ASP A 137 -9.75 15.10 2.07
C ASP A 137 -10.65 16.29 1.72
N ILE A 138 -10.28 17.51 2.13
CA ILE A 138 -10.93 18.78 1.77
C ILE A 138 -10.17 19.46 0.64
N LYS A 139 -10.90 19.81 -0.43
CA LYS A 139 -10.31 20.45 -1.60
C LYS A 139 -9.60 21.76 -1.24
N LEU A 140 -8.30 21.81 -1.51
CA LEU A 140 -7.49 23.03 -1.44
C LEU A 140 -8.07 24.15 -2.33
N PRO A 141 -7.97 25.42 -1.90
CA PRO A 141 -7.23 25.90 -0.72
C PRO A 141 -7.96 25.80 0.63
N GLY A 142 -9.12 25.11 0.71
CA GLY A 142 -9.76 24.79 1.99
C GLY A 142 -8.98 23.73 2.80
N GLY A 143 -9.52 23.27 3.92
CA GLY A 143 -8.84 22.30 4.79
C GLY A 143 -7.89 22.95 5.81
N ASP A 144 -7.23 22.13 6.62
CA ASP A 144 -6.22 22.57 7.59
C ASP A 144 -4.78 22.32 7.12
N HIS A 145 -4.62 21.61 5.99
CA HIS A 145 -3.37 21.42 5.25
C HIS A 145 -2.35 20.61 6.04
N ASP A 146 -2.81 19.78 6.97
CA ASP A 146 -1.96 18.91 7.76
C ASP A 146 -1.78 17.52 7.13
N TYR A 147 -2.50 17.22 6.04
CA TYR A 147 -2.53 15.98 5.23
C TYR A 147 -2.54 14.67 6.05
N ASN A 148 -3.18 14.66 7.20
CA ASN A 148 -3.36 13.45 8.01
C ASN A 148 -4.78 12.86 7.89
N ASP A 149 -5.61 13.39 6.98
CA ASP A 149 -6.98 12.92 6.74
C ASP A 149 -7.01 11.46 6.30
N ALA A 150 -6.05 11.03 5.47
CA ALA A 150 -5.77 9.62 5.25
C ALA A 150 -4.28 9.38 4.97
N VAL A 151 -3.72 8.37 5.61
CA VAL A 151 -2.31 8.00 5.50
C VAL A 151 -2.18 6.54 5.09
N PHE A 152 -1.40 6.30 4.06
CA PHE A 152 -1.12 4.98 3.51
C PHE A 152 0.38 4.75 3.41
N GLU A 153 0.83 3.51 3.59
CA GLU A 153 2.20 3.09 3.33
C GLU A 153 2.24 2.24 2.07
N ILE A 154 3.31 2.41 1.29
CA ILE A 154 3.57 1.71 0.06
C ILE A 154 4.93 1.04 0.19
N SER A 155 4.93 -0.29 0.22
CA SER A 155 6.14 -1.10 0.29
C SER A 155 6.47 -1.70 -1.07
N PHE A 156 7.76 -1.72 -1.43
CA PHE A 156 8.28 -2.22 -2.69
C PHE A 156 9.15 -3.46 -2.44
N THR A 157 8.71 -4.63 -2.90
CA THR A 157 9.54 -5.84 -2.84
C THR A 157 10.17 -6.09 -4.20
N PRO A 158 11.50 -6.28 -4.32
CA PRO A 158 12.13 -6.55 -5.61
C PRO A 158 11.46 -7.71 -6.34
N SER A 159 11.06 -7.51 -7.61
CA SER A 159 10.33 -8.51 -8.39
C SER A 159 11.25 -9.59 -8.98
N VAL A 160 12.37 -9.90 -8.30
CA VAL A 160 13.49 -10.68 -8.83
C VAL A 160 12.98 -11.94 -9.52
N VAL A 161 13.07 -11.98 -10.84
CA VAL A 161 12.98 -13.22 -11.59
C VAL A 161 14.36 -13.87 -11.45
N PRO A 162 14.50 -15.04 -10.78
CA PRO A 162 15.77 -15.74 -10.75
C PRO A 162 16.26 -15.92 -12.18
N ALA A 163 17.48 -15.45 -12.48
CA ALA A 163 18.01 -15.44 -13.84
C ALA A 163 17.89 -16.84 -14.47
N PRO A 164 17.19 -17.00 -15.60
CA PRO A 164 17.02 -18.29 -16.22
C PRO A 164 18.36 -18.79 -16.78
N ALA A 165 18.77 -19.98 -16.33
CA ALA A 165 19.70 -20.92 -16.97
C ALA A 165 21.15 -20.49 -17.28
N THR A 166 21.57 -19.22 -17.24
CA THR A 166 22.98 -18.86 -17.49
C THR A 166 23.93 -19.38 -16.43
N ALA A 167 23.50 -19.42 -15.16
CA ALA A 167 24.23 -20.10 -14.09
C ALA A 167 24.27 -21.63 -14.29
N ALA A 168 23.21 -22.23 -14.83
CA ALA A 168 23.17 -23.66 -15.16
C ALA A 168 24.08 -24.00 -16.35
N LEU A 169 24.14 -23.15 -17.38
CA LEU A 169 25.00 -23.34 -18.54
C LEU A 169 26.49 -23.19 -18.19
N ALA A 170 26.82 -22.26 -17.28
CA ALA A 170 28.18 -22.10 -16.75
C ALA A 170 28.64 -23.35 -15.96
N ALA A 171 27.75 -23.95 -15.17
CA ALA A 171 28.03 -25.19 -14.43
C ALA A 171 28.19 -26.41 -15.36
N VAL A 172 27.35 -26.53 -16.39
CA VAL A 172 27.44 -27.60 -17.40
C VAL A 172 28.69 -27.44 -18.26
N GLY A 173 29.05 -26.21 -18.64
CA GLY A 173 30.26 -25.92 -19.43
C GLY A 173 31.56 -26.30 -18.73
N LEU A 174 31.64 -26.11 -17.41
CA LEU A 174 32.80 -26.51 -16.59
C LEU A 174 32.88 -28.04 -16.37
N GLY A 175 31.74 -28.73 -16.36
CA GLY A 175 31.67 -30.19 -16.23
C GLY A 175 32.30 -30.94 -17.41
N PHE A 176 32.17 -30.43 -18.64
CA PHE A 176 32.76 -31.04 -19.83
C PHE A 176 34.28 -30.80 -19.97
N THR A 177 34.82 -29.73 -19.37
CA THR A 177 36.27 -29.49 -19.39
C THR A 177 37.05 -30.37 -18.40
N CYS A 178 36.42 -30.82 -17.30
CA CYS A 178 37.07 -31.64 -16.29
C CYS A 178 37.13 -33.15 -16.65
N LEU A 179 36.32 -33.62 -17.61
CA LEU A 179 36.29 -35.03 -18.03
C LEU A 179 37.34 -35.40 -19.09
N ARG A 180 38.19 -34.48 -19.54
CA ARG A 180 39.10 -34.70 -20.69
C ARG A 180 40.57 -35.00 -20.35
N ARG A 181 40.89 -35.59 -19.18
CA ARG A 181 42.27 -36.06 -18.91
C ARG A 181 42.32 -37.36 -18.09
N ARG A 182 42.53 -38.49 -18.77
CA ARG A 182 43.76 -39.31 -18.69
C ARG A 182 43.57 -40.65 -19.41
N SER A 183 44.25 -40.79 -20.54
CA SER A 183 44.64 -42.08 -21.10
C SER A 183 46.05 -41.93 -21.67
N SER A 184 47.05 -42.32 -20.87
CA SER A 184 48.41 -42.72 -21.23
C SER A 184 48.99 -43.47 -20.05
#